data_AF-A0A7D5W2H3-F1
#
_entry.id   AF-A0A7D5W2H3-F1
#
_cell.length_a   1.000
_cell.length_b   1.000
_cell.length_c   1.000
_cell.angle_alpha   90.00
_cell.angle_beta   90.00
_cell.angle_gamma   90.00
#
_symmetry.space_group_name_H-M   'P 1'
#
loop_
_entity.id
_entity.type
_entity.pdbx_description
1 polymer ?
#
loop_
_entity_poly.entity_id
_entity_poly.type
_entity_poly.pdbx_seq_one_letter_code
_entity_poly.pdbx_strand_id
1 'polypeptide(L)'
;MIKQILVNVLIALGIGYLCQILQSICQSQFLLTFLKGNLITLLIALLAINSATMGIVLTKIRELIDKAGTGSEVFQSTKDEMLLSIKEQIALVVVSVILLTVLDSELAKKASELQEIYPVLLFSIFAYSIINLYDTAKSVLIIIDYD
;
A
#
# COMPACT_ATOMS: atom_id res chain seq x y z
N MET A 1 -1.36 4.47 -15.82
CA MET A 1 -1.61 3.32 -14.93
C MET A 1 -0.40 2.42 -14.73
N ILE A 2 -0.12 1.42 -15.59
CA ILE A 2 0.94 0.39 -15.33
C ILE A 2 2.31 0.99 -15.01
N LYS A 3 2.71 2.05 -15.73
CA LYS A 3 3.97 2.75 -15.47
C LYS A 3 4.06 3.31 -14.05
N GLN A 4 2.98 3.86 -13.51
CA GLN A 4 2.96 4.46 -12.18
C GLN A 4 2.99 3.40 -11.08
N ILE A 5 2.20 2.32 -11.25
CA ILE A 5 2.26 1.15 -10.36
C ILE A 5 3.69 0.60 -10.30
N LEU A 6 4.33 0.42 -11.45
CA LEU A 6 5.69 -0.10 -11.53
C LEU A 6 6.70 0.83 -10.84
N VAL A 7 6.57 2.14 -11.02
CA VAL A 7 7.39 3.13 -10.31
C VAL A 7 7.19 3.02 -8.80
N ASN A 8 5.94 2.93 -8.32
CA ASN A 8 5.65 2.78 -6.89
C ASN A 8 6.23 1.47 -6.33
N VAL A 9 6.17 0.37 -7.08
CA VAL A 9 6.81 -0.91 -6.71
C VAL A 9 8.32 -0.73 -6.59
N LEU A 10 8.97 -0.09 -7.56
CA LEU A 10 10.42 0.14 -7.52
C LEU A 10 10.83 1.06 -6.36
N ILE A 11 10.07 2.11 -6.09
CA ILE A 11 10.30 2.99 -4.94
C ILE A 11 10.16 2.19 -3.64
N ALA A 12 9.11 1.39 -3.50
CA ALA A 12 8.89 0.55 -2.33
C ALA A 12 9.99 -0.51 -2.15
N LEU A 13 10.48 -1.11 -3.23
CA LEU A 13 11.63 -2.01 -3.23
C LEU A 13 12.91 -1.29 -2.78
N GLY A 14 13.15 -0.08 -3.29
CA GLY A 14 14.26 0.77 -2.85
C GLY A 14 14.19 1.09 -1.37
N ILE A 15 13.03 1.51 -0.86
CA ILE A 15 12.81 1.79 0.57
C ILE A 15 13.04 0.52 1.39
N GLY A 16 12.50 -0.62 0.97
CA GLY A 16 12.67 -1.89 1.68
C GLY A 16 14.13 -2.32 1.76
N TYR A 17 14.88 -2.15 0.67
CA TYR A 17 16.31 -2.45 0.64
C TYR A 17 17.11 -1.51 1.55
N LEU A 18 16.81 -0.21 1.54
CA LEU A 18 17.43 0.76 2.44
C LEU A 18 17.15 0.44 3.91
N CYS A 19 15.90 0.07 4.25
CA CYS A 19 15.55 -0.38 5.60
C CYS A 19 16.33 -1.62 6.01
N GLN A 20 16.53 -2.58 5.12
CA GLN A 20 17.33 -3.78 5.39
C GLN A 20 18.80 -3.46 5.61
N ILE A 21 19.39 -2.57 4.80
CA ILE A 21 20.76 -2.09 5.03
C ILE A 21 20.89 -1.43 6.40
N LEU A 22 19.98 -0.50 6.72
CA LEU A 22 19.99 0.20 8.00
C LEU A 22 19.86 -0.78 9.17
N GLN A 23 18.94 -1.74 9.06
CA GLN A 23 18.75 -2.77 10.06
C GLN A 23 20.03 -3.61 10.26
N SER A 24 20.71 -3.98 9.17
CA SER A 24 21.97 -4.74 9.21
C SER A 24 23.12 -3.94 9.83
N ILE A 25 23.31 -2.68 9.43
CA ILE A 25 24.35 -1.77 9.98
C ILE A 25 24.13 -1.56 11.48
N CYS A 26 22.88 -1.37 11.90
CA CYS A 26 22.53 -1.17 13.30
C CYS A 26 22.44 -2.47 14.11
N GLN A 27 22.68 -3.64 13.49
CA GLN A 27 22.49 -4.97 14.11
C GLN A 27 21.13 -5.13 14.79
N SER A 28 20.09 -4.50 14.23
CA SER A 28 18.74 -4.50 14.76
C SER A 28 17.92 -5.63 14.14
N GLN A 29 16.89 -6.09 14.83
CA GLN A 29 15.84 -6.95 14.26
C GLN A 29 14.46 -6.35 14.49
N PHE A 30 14.40 -5.08 14.90
CA PHE A 30 13.19 -4.42 15.34
C PHE A 30 12.12 -4.42 14.25
N LEU A 31 12.42 -3.87 13.07
CA LEU A 31 11.44 -3.70 12.02
C LEU A 31 10.97 -5.05 11.46
N LEU A 32 11.90 -5.99 11.26
CA LEU A 32 11.56 -7.35 10.82
C LEU A 32 10.64 -8.05 11.82
N THR A 33 10.97 -8.02 13.10
CA THR A 33 10.18 -8.67 14.15
C THR A 33 8.79 -8.02 14.26
N PHE A 34 8.74 -6.69 14.23
CA PHE A 34 7.51 -5.94 14.28
C PHE A 34 6.58 -6.28 13.10
N LEU A 35 7.09 -6.26 11.87
CA LEU A 35 6.27 -6.56 10.70
C LEU A 35 5.88 -8.04 10.60
N LYS A 36 6.74 -8.99 10.99
CA LYS A 36 6.33 -10.40 11.04
C LYS A 36 5.10 -10.61 11.94
N GLY A 37 5.03 -9.91 13.07
CA GLY A 37 3.90 -10.03 13.99
C GLY A 37 2.66 -9.21 13.61
N ASN A 38 2.82 -8.12 12.84
CA ASN A 38 1.78 -7.10 12.72
C ASN A 38 1.43 -6.69 11.28
N LEU A 39 2.18 -7.13 10.26
CA LEU A 39 2.02 -6.63 8.89
C LEU A 39 0.58 -6.78 8.38
N ILE A 40 -0.05 -7.94 8.58
CA ILE A 40 -1.42 -8.17 8.13
C ILE A 40 -2.40 -7.20 8.81
N THR A 41 -2.30 -7.03 10.14
CA THR A 41 -3.13 -6.10 10.91
C THR A 41 -2.94 -4.66 10.41
N LEU A 42 -1.70 -4.25 10.15
CA LEU A 42 -1.39 -2.92 9.62
C LEU A 42 -2.00 -2.72 8.23
N LEU A 43 -1.85 -3.70 7.32
CA LEU A 43 -2.41 -3.61 5.98
C LEU A 43 -3.95 -3.53 5.98
N ILE A 44 -4.61 -4.30 6.84
CA ILE A 44 -6.07 -4.24 7.02
C ILE A 44 -6.48 -2.88 7.60
N ALA A 45 -5.75 -2.36 8.59
CA ALA A 45 -6.02 -1.03 9.15
C ALA A 45 -5.87 0.07 8.09
N LEU A 46 -4.80 0.02 7.28
CA LEU A 46 -4.59 0.95 6.17
C LEU A 46 -5.67 0.82 5.09
N LEU A 47 -6.16 -0.40 4.80
CA LEU A 47 -7.28 -0.63 3.88
C LEU A 47 -8.58 0.00 4.39
N ALA A 48 -8.86 -0.11 5.69
CA ALA A 48 -10.02 0.52 6.31
C ALA A 48 -9.94 2.05 6.21
N ILE A 49 -8.77 2.65 6.48
CA ILE A 49 -8.55 4.09 6.33
C ILE A 49 -8.76 4.52 4.87
N ASN A 50 -8.15 3.82 3.92
CA ASN A 50 -8.28 4.12 2.49
C ASN A 50 -9.74 4.02 2.00
N SER A 51 -10.49 3.03 2.51
CA SER A 51 -11.91 2.86 2.20
C SER A 51 -12.77 3.98 2.79
N ALA A 52 -12.46 4.44 4.01
CA ALA A 52 -13.18 5.54 4.64
C ALA A 52 -12.93 6.88 3.92
N THR A 53 -11.68 7.17 3.56
CA THR A 53 -11.32 8.40 2.85
C THR A 53 -11.89 8.44 1.43
N MET A 54 -11.96 7.30 0.74
CA MET A 54 -12.73 7.19 -0.50
C MET A 54 -14.19 7.59 -0.35
N GLY A 55 -14.85 7.16 0.73
CA GLY A 55 -16.24 7.53 0.98
C GLY A 55 -16.43 9.05 0.97
N ILE A 56 -15.50 9.77 1.61
CA ILE A 56 -15.48 11.24 1.62
C ILE A 56 -15.31 11.79 0.19
N VAL A 57 -14.33 11.29 -0.56
CA VAL A 57 -14.08 11.71 -1.95
C VAL A 57 -15.31 11.48 -2.83
N LEU A 58 -15.96 10.32 -2.73
CA LEU A 58 -17.16 9.99 -3.51
C LEU A 58 -18.34 10.90 -3.17
N THR A 59 -18.53 11.25 -1.89
CA THR A 59 -19.57 12.20 -1.50
C THR A 59 -19.32 13.58 -2.10
N LYS A 60 -18.07 14.07 -2.08
CA LYS A 60 -17.70 15.34 -2.72
C LYS A 60 -17.84 15.32 -4.24
N ILE A 61 -17.43 14.24 -4.90
CA ILE A 61 -17.66 14.06 -6.34
C ILE A 61 -19.16 14.17 -6.66
N ARG A 62 -20.02 13.55 -5.85
CA ARG A 62 -21.47 13.61 -6.05
C ARG A 62 -22.01 15.04 -5.89
N GLU A 63 -21.58 15.77 -4.86
CA GLU A 63 -21.94 17.18 -4.68
C GLU A 63 -21.51 18.04 -5.88
N LEU A 64 -20.31 17.83 -6.42
CA LEU A 64 -19.81 18.57 -7.60
C LEU A 64 -20.61 18.26 -8.87
N ILE A 65 -20.96 16.98 -9.08
CA ILE A 65 -21.83 16.55 -10.19
C ILE A 65 -23.18 17.26 -10.10
N ASP A 66 -23.81 17.25 -8.92
CA ASP A 66 -25.12 17.85 -8.69
C ASP A 66 -25.09 19.38 -8.88
N LYS A 67 -24.03 20.06 -8.42
CA LYS A 67 -23.83 21.52 -8.63
C LYS A 67 -23.60 21.88 -10.10
N ALA A 68 -22.80 21.09 -10.82
CA ALA A 68 -22.43 21.38 -12.20
C ALA A 68 -23.50 20.94 -13.21
N GLY A 69 -24.49 20.13 -12.79
CA GLY A 69 -25.50 19.55 -13.67
C GLY A 69 -24.90 18.59 -14.72
N THR A 70 -23.74 18.01 -14.43
CA THR A 70 -23.04 17.10 -15.35
C THR A 70 -23.40 15.64 -15.07
N GLY A 71 -23.07 14.73 -16.00
CA GLY A 71 -23.24 13.30 -15.79
C GLY A 71 -22.09 12.70 -14.97
N SER A 72 -22.33 11.55 -14.33
CA SER A 72 -21.32 10.87 -13.50
C SER A 72 -20.09 10.35 -14.26
N GLU A 73 -20.14 10.39 -15.58
CA GLU A 73 -19.08 9.98 -16.51
C GLU A 73 -17.84 10.87 -16.42
N VAL A 74 -18.01 12.15 -16.03
CA VAL A 74 -16.90 13.11 -15.89
C VAL A 74 -15.85 12.65 -14.87
N PHE A 75 -16.27 11.89 -13.86
CA PHE A 75 -15.39 11.36 -12.80
C PHE A 75 -15.15 9.85 -12.94
N GLN A 76 -15.42 9.25 -14.10
CA GLN A 76 -15.25 7.80 -14.27
C GLN A 76 -13.80 7.36 -14.04
N SER A 77 -12.84 8.08 -14.61
CA SER A 77 -11.41 7.81 -14.39
C SER A 77 -11.02 7.86 -12.91
N THR A 78 -11.57 8.83 -12.15
CA THR A 78 -11.32 8.92 -10.71
C THR A 78 -11.85 7.70 -9.97
N LYS A 79 -13.06 7.25 -10.30
CA LYS A 79 -13.66 6.04 -9.71
C LYS A 79 -12.85 4.78 -10.04
N ASP A 80 -12.32 4.69 -11.25
CA ASP A 80 -11.51 3.55 -11.69
C ASP A 80 -10.17 3.50 -10.95
N GLU A 81 -9.48 4.63 -10.81
CA GLU A 81 -8.24 4.74 -10.02
C GLU A 81 -8.47 4.48 -8.52
N MET A 82 -9.61 4.93 -8.01
CA MET A 82 -10.06 4.58 -6.67
C MET A 82 -10.17 3.05 -6.55
N LEU A 83 -11.00 2.40 -7.37
CA LEU A 83 -11.15 0.93 -7.32
C LEU A 83 -9.82 0.18 -7.49
N LEU A 84 -8.90 0.71 -8.29
CA LEU A 84 -7.54 0.18 -8.42
C LEU A 84 -6.78 0.21 -7.09
N SER A 85 -6.78 1.35 -6.38
CA SER A 85 -6.13 1.50 -5.07
C SER A 85 -6.60 0.45 -4.06
N ILE A 86 -7.91 0.15 -4.01
CA ILE A 86 -8.46 -0.92 -3.17
C ILE A 86 -7.92 -2.29 -3.61
N LYS A 87 -7.94 -2.58 -4.92
CA LYS A 87 -7.44 -3.86 -5.46
C LYS A 87 -5.97 -4.08 -5.15
N GLU A 88 -5.14 -3.04 -5.27
CA GLU A 88 -3.71 -3.10 -4.92
C GLU A 88 -3.51 -3.43 -3.45
N GLN A 89 -4.28 -2.80 -2.55
CA GLN A 89 -4.13 -3.03 -1.12
C GLN A 89 -4.62 -4.42 -0.70
N ILE A 90 -5.70 -4.93 -1.31
CA ILE A 90 -6.13 -6.34 -1.17
C ILE A 90 -5.04 -7.29 -1.68
N ALA A 91 -4.46 -7.00 -2.85
CA ALA A 91 -3.38 -7.81 -3.41
C ALA A 91 -2.17 -7.86 -2.47
N LEU A 92 -1.78 -6.72 -1.86
CA LEU A 92 -0.71 -6.68 -0.87
C LEU A 92 -1.02 -7.52 0.37
N VAL A 93 -2.26 -7.53 0.87
CA VAL A 93 -2.66 -8.39 1.99
C VAL A 93 -2.47 -9.86 1.60
N VAL A 94 -2.99 -10.27 0.44
CA VAL A 94 -2.87 -11.67 -0.04
C VAL A 94 -1.41 -12.07 -0.21
N VAL A 95 -0.60 -11.22 -0.86
CA VAL A 95 0.84 -11.46 -1.04
C VAL A 95 1.55 -11.55 0.30
N SER A 96 1.21 -10.70 1.27
CA SER A 96 1.80 -10.74 2.62
C SER A 96 1.46 -12.02 3.36
N VAL A 97 0.23 -12.52 3.25
CA VAL A 97 -0.16 -13.80 3.85
C VAL A 97 0.69 -14.92 3.27
N ILE A 98 0.77 -15.02 1.95
CA ILE A 98 1.59 -16.03 1.27
C ILE A 98 3.06 -15.91 1.72
N LEU A 99 3.62 -14.69 1.70
CA LEU A 99 5.01 -14.45 2.05
C LEU A 99 5.33 -14.85 3.49
N LEU A 100 4.47 -14.48 4.45
CA LEU A 100 4.64 -14.82 5.86
C LEU A 100 4.48 -16.33 6.10
N THR A 101 3.53 -16.99 5.42
CA THR A 101 3.37 -18.45 5.48
C THR A 101 4.61 -19.17 4.96
N VAL A 102 5.14 -18.74 3.80
CA VAL A 102 6.36 -19.34 3.25
C VAL A 102 7.54 -19.09 4.20
N LEU A 103 7.65 -17.90 4.80
CA LEU A 103 8.73 -17.56 5.71
C LEU A 103 8.74 -18.41 7.00
N ASP A 104 7.57 -18.82 7.50
CA ASP A 104 7.50 -19.68 8.68
C ASP A 104 7.81 -21.17 8.37
N SER A 105 7.73 -21.56 7.10
CA SER A 105 7.97 -22.93 6.66
C SER A 105 9.43 -23.40 6.89
N GLU A 106 9.61 -24.71 7.03
CA GLU A 106 10.95 -25.31 7.15
C GLU A 106 11.82 -25.11 5.90
N LEU A 107 11.21 -24.91 4.74
CA LEU A 107 11.91 -24.64 3.48
C LEU A 107 12.66 -23.30 3.55
N ALA A 108 12.01 -22.26 4.08
CA ALA A 108 12.61 -20.95 4.22
C ALA A 108 13.75 -20.93 5.25
N LYS A 109 13.66 -21.76 6.30
CA LYS A 109 14.69 -21.85 7.35
C LYS A 109 16.00 -22.48 6.85
N LYS A 110 15.96 -23.30 5.79
CA LYS A 110 17.13 -23.99 5.21
C LYS A 110 17.85 -23.20 4.11
N ALA A 111 17.19 -22.21 3.50
CA ALA A 111 17.77 -21.41 2.41
C ALA A 111 18.35 -20.10 2.95
N SER A 112 19.69 -20.02 3.04
CA SER A 112 20.40 -18.84 3.55
C SER A 112 20.17 -17.59 2.70
N GLU A 113 20.05 -17.73 1.39
CA GLU A 113 19.81 -16.63 0.44
C GLU A 113 18.49 -15.90 0.70
N LEU A 114 17.50 -16.63 1.22
CA LEU A 114 16.20 -16.06 1.52
C LEU A 114 16.21 -15.16 2.76
N GLN A 115 17.20 -15.29 3.65
CA GLN A 115 17.28 -14.51 4.88
C GLN A 115 17.49 -13.02 4.64
N GLU A 116 18.11 -12.64 3.52
CA GLU A 116 18.33 -11.23 3.15
C GLU A 116 17.20 -10.66 2.29
N ILE A 117 16.60 -11.48 1.43
CA ILE A 117 15.54 -11.04 0.51
C ILE A 117 14.21 -10.85 1.24
N TYR A 118 13.87 -11.72 2.19
CA TYR A 118 12.58 -11.66 2.87
C TYR A 118 12.31 -10.35 3.62
N PRO A 119 13.25 -9.82 4.43
CA PRO A 119 13.07 -8.53 5.07
C PRO A 119 12.79 -7.41 4.06
N VAL A 120 13.53 -7.39 2.94
CA VAL A 120 13.32 -6.41 1.86
C VAL A 120 11.88 -6.47 1.38
N LEU A 121 11.38 -7.67 1.04
CA LEU A 121 10.00 -7.84 0.56
C LEU A 121 8.96 -7.38 1.60
N LEU A 122 9.12 -7.74 2.88
CA LEU A 122 8.21 -7.31 3.95
C LEU A 122 8.22 -5.79 4.13
N PHE A 123 9.40 -5.18 4.13
CA PHE A 123 9.57 -3.73 4.25
C PHE A 123 8.98 -3.01 3.04
N SER A 124 9.13 -3.56 1.84
CA SER A 124 8.57 -3.02 0.61
C SER A 124 7.05 -3.10 0.57
N ILE A 125 6.45 -4.22 1.01
CA ILE A 125 4.98 -4.30 1.07
C ILE A 125 4.43 -3.23 2.02
N PHE A 126 5.06 -3.08 3.19
CA PHE A 126 4.67 -2.04 4.14
C PHE A 126 4.85 -0.63 3.55
N ALA A 127 6.01 -0.34 2.94
CA ALA A 127 6.29 0.93 2.31
C ALA A 127 5.29 1.26 1.18
N TYR A 128 5.00 0.31 0.29
CA TYR A 128 4.01 0.48 -0.78
C TYR A 128 2.64 0.81 -0.20
N SER A 129 2.23 0.12 0.87
CA SER A 129 0.92 0.39 1.50
C SER A 129 0.81 1.82 2.07
N ILE A 130 1.92 2.37 2.59
CA ILE A 130 1.98 3.77 3.03
C ILE A 130 1.92 4.72 1.85
N ILE A 131 2.64 4.44 0.76
CA ILE A 131 2.62 5.24 -0.47
C ILE A 131 1.18 5.31 -1.02
N ASN A 132 0.49 4.18 -1.11
CA ASN A 132 -0.91 4.16 -1.54
C ASN A 132 -1.81 4.99 -0.64
N LEU A 133 -1.62 4.92 0.69
CA LEU A 133 -2.39 5.75 1.60
C LEU A 133 -2.11 7.24 1.40
N TYR A 134 -0.84 7.61 1.18
CA TYR A 134 -0.44 9.00 0.90
C TYR A 134 -1.09 9.54 -0.38
N ASP A 135 -1.10 8.75 -1.45
CA ASP A 135 -1.72 9.13 -2.72
C ASP A 135 -3.23 9.36 -2.56
N THR A 136 -3.92 8.52 -1.78
CA THR A 136 -5.34 8.74 -1.44
C THR A 136 -5.53 9.99 -0.60
N ALA A 137 -4.73 10.18 0.46
CA ALA A 137 -4.85 11.35 1.33
C ALA A 137 -4.64 12.67 0.56
N LYS A 138 -3.66 12.70 -0.35
CA LYS A 138 -3.42 13.84 -1.24
C LYS A 138 -4.63 14.11 -2.14
N SER A 139 -5.25 13.08 -2.68
CA SER A 139 -6.44 13.21 -3.53
C SER A 139 -7.64 13.77 -2.76
N VAL A 140 -7.80 13.36 -1.50
CA VAL A 140 -8.84 13.89 -0.59
C VAL A 140 -8.65 15.39 -0.37
N LEU A 141 -7.42 15.83 -0.08
CA LEU A 141 -7.14 17.25 0.13
C LEU A 141 -7.47 18.08 -1.11
N ILE A 142 -7.06 17.61 -2.29
CA ILE A 142 -7.32 18.32 -3.56
C ILE A 142 -8.82 18.47 -3.82
N ILE A 143 -9.63 17.42 -3.55
CA ILE A 143 -11.06 17.46 -3.89
C ILE A 143 -11.91 18.18 -2.84
N ILE A 144 -11.49 18.20 -1.58
CA ILE A 144 -12.17 18.95 -0.53
C ILE A 144 -11.95 20.46 -0.72
N ASP A 145 -10.76 20.86 -1.16
CA ASP A 145 -10.41 22.26 -1.43
C ASP A 145 -10.91 22.75 -2.81
N TYR A 146 -11.62 21.91 -3.57
CA TYR A 146 -12.15 22.27 -4.88
C TYR A 146 -13.54 22.92 -4.75
N ASP A 147 -13.61 24.23 -5.03
CA ASP A 147 -14.84 25.04 -4.97
C ASP A 147 -15.78 24.86 -6.18
#